data_AF-A0A1Z9J0V6-F1
#
_entry.id   AF-A0A1Z9J0V6-F1
#
_cell.length_a   1.000
_cell.length_b   1.000
_cell.length_c   1.000
_cell.angle_alpha   90.00
_cell.angle_beta   90.00
_cell.angle_gamma   90.00
#
_symmetry.space_group_name_H-M   'P 1'
#
loop_
_entity.id
_entity.type
_entity.pdbx_description
1 polymer ?
#
loop_
_entity_poly.entity_id
_entity_poly.type
_entity_poly.pdbx_seq_one_letter_code
_entity_poly.pdbx_strand_id
1 'polypeptide(L)'
;MFKGGFIQNLPKIYGLYTGGFLVFIILMAIAEQAGASAKAIGIMFVAFTVAIYALIGYLSRTVQVDAYYLAGRQVPTVFNGMATAADWMSGASFVALAGGVYFGGYSYMAFLVGWTGGYVLV
;
A
#
# COMPACT_ATOMS: atom_id res chain seq x y z
N MET A 1 -7.95 -7.15 21.71
CA MET A 1 -9.12 -6.71 20.90
C MET A 1 -9.35 -5.23 21.19
N PHE A 2 -9.20 -4.35 20.19
CA PHE A 2 -9.35 -2.91 20.41
C PHE A 2 -10.79 -2.58 20.85
N LYS A 3 -10.94 -1.76 21.91
CA LYS A 3 -12.25 -1.25 22.35
C LYS A 3 -12.67 -0.06 21.47
N GLY A 4 -13.90 -0.06 20.96
CA GLY A 4 -14.48 1.00 20.12
C GLY A 4 -14.88 0.53 18.72
N GLY A 5 -15.63 1.36 17.98
CA GLY A 5 -16.07 1.05 16.62
C GLY A 5 -14.90 0.96 15.63
N PHE A 6 -15.08 0.23 14.51
CA PHE A 6 -14.05 0.00 13.47
C PHE A 6 -13.33 1.31 13.06
N ILE A 7 -14.08 2.39 12.89
CA ILE A 7 -13.57 3.69 12.45
C ILE A 7 -12.65 4.36 13.47
N GLN A 8 -12.92 4.20 14.77
CA GLN A 8 -12.10 4.74 15.84
C GLN A 8 -10.75 4.02 15.95
N ASN A 9 -10.66 2.81 15.41
CA ASN A 9 -9.46 1.99 15.41
C ASN A 9 -8.65 2.08 14.12
N LEU A 10 -9.20 2.64 13.02
CA LEU A 10 -8.48 2.81 11.75
C LEU A 10 -7.11 3.49 11.95
N PRO A 11 -6.99 4.67 12.59
CA PRO A 11 -5.69 5.30 12.78
C PRO A 11 -4.69 4.43 13.56
N LYS A 12 -5.18 3.63 14.53
CA LYS A 12 -4.34 2.72 15.30
C LYS A 12 -3.88 1.52 14.48
N ILE A 13 -4.75 0.99 13.62
CA ILE A 13 -4.43 -0.12 12.72
C ILE A 13 -3.39 0.34 11.70
N TYR A 14 -3.60 1.47 11.04
CA TYR A 14 -2.62 2.05 10.10
C TYR A 14 -1.32 2.43 10.81
N GLY A 15 -1.39 3.02 12.01
CA GLY A 15 -0.20 3.33 12.80
C GLY A 15 0.59 2.08 13.19
N LEU A 16 -0.08 0.99 13.57
CA LEU A 16 0.56 -0.29 13.85
C LEU A 16 1.20 -0.89 12.60
N TYR A 17 0.51 -0.85 11.46
CA TYR A 17 1.06 -1.32 10.18
C TYR A 17 2.31 -0.53 9.77
N THR A 18 2.23 0.80 9.77
CA THR A 18 3.36 1.68 9.45
C THR A 18 4.51 1.48 10.42
N GLY A 19 4.24 1.40 11.72
CA GLY A 19 5.25 1.13 12.74
C GLY A 19 5.92 -0.23 12.55
N GLY A 20 5.13 -1.28 12.30
CA GLY A 20 5.64 -2.62 12.00
C GLY A 20 6.50 -2.67 10.74
N PHE A 21 6.11 -1.92 9.70
CA PHE A 21 6.89 -1.80 8.47
C PHE A 21 8.22 -1.06 8.70
N LEU A 22 8.23 0.02 9.48
CA LEU A 22 9.46 0.73 9.85
C LEU A 22 10.41 -0.16 10.66
N VAL A 23 9.88 -0.91 11.63
CA VAL A 23 10.67 -1.89 12.39
C VAL A 23 11.25 -2.94 11.45
N PHE A 24 10.47 -3.45 10.51
CA PHE A 24 10.96 -4.40 9.51
C PHE A 24 12.12 -3.82 8.68
N ILE A 25 12.02 -2.58 8.20
CA ILE A 25 13.11 -1.91 7.48
C ILE A 25 14.37 -1.82 8.35
N ILE A 26 14.23 -1.40 9.60
CA ILE A 26 15.37 -1.29 10.53
C ILE A 26 16.01 -2.66 10.75
N LEU A 27 15.22 -3.71 10.92
CA LEU A 27 15.73 -5.08 11.03
C LEU A 27 16.47 -5.52 9.76
N MET A 28 15.97 -5.18 8.58
CA MET A 28 16.66 -5.49 7.32
C MET A 28 17.97 -4.71 7.18
N ALA A 29 18.00 -3.44 7.61
CA ALA A 29 19.22 -2.62 7.60
C ALA A 29 20.28 -3.17 8.58
N ILE A 30 19.85 -3.65 9.76
CA ILE A 30 20.74 -4.34 10.70
C ILE A 30 21.24 -5.65 10.09
N ALA A 31 20.36 -6.43 9.46
CA ALA A 31 20.72 -7.69 8.82
C ALA A 31 21.75 -7.47 7.69
N GLU A 32 21.59 -6.41 6.90
CA GLU A 32 22.55 -5.99 5.88
C GLU A 32 23.93 -5.71 6.49
N GLN A 33 23.99 -4.90 7.55
CA GLN A 33 25.24 -4.61 8.27
C GLN A 33 25.88 -5.85 8.91
N ALA A 34 25.07 -6.82 9.32
CA ALA A 34 25.51 -8.10 9.84
C ALA A 34 25.99 -9.09 8.74
N GLY A 35 25.97 -8.67 7.47
CA GLY A 35 26.47 -9.46 6.34
C GLY A 35 25.42 -10.27 5.59
N ALA A 36 24.12 -10.00 5.78
CA ALA A 36 23.08 -10.65 4.99
C ALA A 36 23.18 -10.24 3.51
N SER A 37 23.06 -11.22 2.62
CA SER A 37 23.12 -10.95 1.17
C SER A 37 21.92 -10.12 0.70
N ALA A 38 22.13 -9.28 -0.31
CA ALA A 38 21.07 -8.50 -0.96
C ALA A 38 19.92 -9.39 -1.48
N LYS A 39 20.23 -10.61 -1.95
CA LYS A 39 19.22 -11.60 -2.37
C LYS A 39 18.33 -12.03 -1.20
N ALA A 40 18.92 -12.33 -0.04
CA ALA A 40 18.16 -12.73 1.14
C ALA A 40 17.26 -11.58 1.62
N ILE A 41 17.78 -10.35 1.66
CA ILE A 41 17.01 -9.15 2.02
C ILE A 41 15.83 -8.96 1.05
N GLY A 42 16.08 -9.04 -0.27
CA GLY A 42 15.03 -8.92 -1.28
C GLY A 42 13.92 -9.96 -1.11
N ILE A 43 14.28 -11.23 -0.85
CA ILE A 43 13.30 -12.29 -0.56
C ILE A 43 12.49 -11.97 0.69
N MET A 44 13.13 -11.45 1.75
CA MET A 44 12.44 -11.07 2.99
C MET A 44 11.43 -9.94 2.75
N PHE A 45 11.75 -8.93 1.94
CA PHE A 45 10.80 -7.86 1.59
C PHE A 45 9.57 -8.41 0.87
N VAL A 46 9.75 -9.33 -0.08
CA VAL A 46 8.63 -9.96 -0.79
C VAL A 46 7.83 -10.86 0.15
N ALA A 47 8.49 -11.71 0.94
CA ALA A 47 7.82 -12.62 1.85
C ALA A 47 7.01 -11.86 2.92
N PHE A 48 7.58 -10.79 3.47
CA PHE A 48 6.92 -9.95 4.47
C PHE A 48 5.66 -9.27 3.94
N THR A 49 5.73 -8.67 2.74
CA THR A 49 4.57 -8.00 2.12
C THR A 49 3.45 -9.00 1.80
N VAL A 50 3.78 -10.16 1.22
CA VAL A 50 2.81 -11.24 0.96
C VAL A 50 2.18 -11.74 2.26
N ALA A 51 2.98 -11.99 3.29
CA ALA A 51 2.48 -12.46 4.59
C ALA A 51 1.52 -11.46 5.25
N ILE A 52 1.81 -10.16 5.17
CA ILE A 52 0.92 -9.14 5.70
C ILE A 52 -0.40 -9.11 4.91
N TYR A 53 -0.37 -9.12 3.58
CA TYR A 53 -1.62 -9.13 2.80
C TYR A 53 -2.47 -10.38 3.09
N ALA A 54 -1.84 -11.54 3.22
CA ALA A 54 -2.53 -12.76 3.62
C ALA A 54 -3.17 -12.64 5.01
N LEU A 55 -2.46 -12.05 5.98
CA LEU A 55 -2.97 -11.80 7.33
C LEU A 55 -4.15 -10.81 7.31
N ILE A 56 -4.05 -9.70 6.57
CA ILE A 56 -5.12 -8.72 6.42
C ILE A 56 -6.36 -9.39 5.81
N GLY A 57 -6.19 -10.19 4.75
CA GLY A 57 -7.29 -10.93 4.12
C GLY A 57 -7.95 -11.92 5.08
N TYR A 58 -7.15 -12.66 5.86
CA TYR A 58 -7.68 -13.60 6.86
C TYR A 58 -8.47 -12.90 7.97
N LEU A 59 -7.98 -11.74 8.45
CA LEU A 59 -8.64 -10.95 9.49
C LEU A 59 -9.88 -10.21 8.97
N SER A 60 -9.91 -9.85 7.69
CA SER A 60 -10.98 -9.07 7.05
C SER A 60 -12.02 -9.92 6.31
N ARG A 61 -11.96 -11.25 6.47
CA ARG A 61 -12.88 -12.17 5.78
C ARG A 61 -14.35 -11.85 6.14
N THR A 62 -15.20 -11.81 5.12
CA THR A 62 -16.63 -11.57 5.27
C THR A 62 -17.43 -12.34 4.23
N VAL A 63 -18.65 -12.72 4.57
CA VAL A 63 -19.63 -13.36 3.67
C VAL A 63 -20.77 -12.40 3.28
N GLN A 64 -20.80 -11.20 3.87
CA GLN A 64 -21.84 -10.22 3.60
C GLN A 64 -21.50 -9.37 2.38
N VAL A 65 -22.43 -9.29 1.44
CA VAL A 65 -22.27 -8.56 0.16
C VAL A 65 -21.92 -7.08 0.39
N ASP A 66 -22.63 -6.40 1.27
CA ASP A 66 -22.41 -4.97 1.53
C ASP A 66 -21.03 -4.70 2.18
N ALA A 67 -20.56 -5.62 3.03
CA ALA A 67 -19.23 -5.53 3.62
C ALA A 67 -18.14 -5.85 2.58
N TYR A 68 -18.40 -6.77 1.65
CA TYR A 68 -17.46 -7.19 0.63
C TYR A 68 -17.25 -6.13 -0.46
N TYR A 69 -18.33 -5.53 -0.98
CA TYR A 69 -18.24 -4.57 -2.09
C TYR A 69 -18.08 -3.12 -1.65
N LEU A 70 -18.68 -2.74 -0.51
CA LEU A 70 -18.77 -1.33 -0.10
C LEU A 70 -18.08 -1.07 1.23
N ALA A 71 -17.48 -2.08 1.88
CA ALA A 71 -16.98 -1.99 3.24
C ALA A 71 -18.02 -1.39 4.22
N GLY A 72 -19.31 -1.69 3.99
CA GLY A 72 -20.44 -1.12 4.73
C GLY A 72 -20.57 0.40 4.64
N ARG A 73 -19.90 1.06 3.69
CA ARG A 73 -19.83 2.52 3.52
C ARG A 73 -19.31 3.27 4.74
N GLN A 74 -18.50 2.60 5.57
CA GLN A 74 -18.03 3.15 6.84
C GLN A 74 -16.66 3.84 6.72
N VAL A 75 -15.88 3.51 5.68
CA VAL A 75 -14.49 4.00 5.54
C VAL A 75 -14.48 5.52 5.29
N PRO A 76 -13.73 6.32 6.08
CA PRO A 76 -13.65 7.77 5.91
C PRO A 76 -12.96 8.15 4.61
N THR A 77 -13.28 9.34 4.10
CA THR A 77 -12.83 9.86 2.80
C THR A 77 -11.31 9.85 2.62
N VAL A 78 -10.54 10.24 3.65
CA VAL A 78 -9.07 10.26 3.59
C VAL A 78 -8.49 8.86 3.38
N PHE A 79 -9.02 7.84 4.07
CA PHE A 79 -8.54 6.47 3.92
C PHE A 79 -8.92 5.87 2.56
N ASN A 80 -10.11 6.19 2.04
CA ASN A 80 -10.48 5.82 0.68
C ASN A 80 -9.55 6.48 -0.35
N GLY A 81 -9.24 7.77 -0.19
CA GLY A 81 -8.29 8.46 -1.07
C GLY A 81 -6.90 7.84 -1.07
N MET A 82 -6.39 7.43 0.11
CA MET A 82 -5.13 6.70 0.21
C MET A 82 -5.19 5.33 -0.49
N ALA A 83 -6.30 4.61 -0.35
CA ALA A 83 -6.49 3.32 -1.03
C ALA A 83 -6.53 3.51 -2.56
N THR A 84 -7.25 4.50 -3.07
CA THR A 84 -7.29 4.85 -4.49
C THR A 84 -5.92 5.25 -5.03
N ALA A 85 -5.16 6.07 -4.27
CA ALA A 85 -3.80 6.45 -4.65
C ALA A 85 -2.83 5.26 -4.69
N ALA A 86 -2.98 4.31 -3.76
CA ALA A 86 -2.20 3.08 -3.76
C ALA A 86 -2.55 2.17 -4.93
N ASP A 87 -3.83 2.03 -5.28
CA ASP A 87 -4.29 1.25 -6.44
C ASP A 87 -3.81 1.85 -7.77
N TRP A 88 -3.81 3.18 -7.88
CA TRP A 88 -3.24 3.88 -9.04
C TRP A 88 -1.77 3.52 -9.29
N MET A 89 -0.99 3.36 -8.21
CA MET A 89 0.43 3.03 -8.28
C MET A 89 0.67 1.51 -8.38
N SER A 90 0.41 0.94 -9.55
CA SER A 90 0.81 -0.44 -9.87
C SER A 90 2.30 -0.54 -10.22
N GLY A 91 2.85 -1.77 -10.20
CA GLY A 91 4.23 -2.02 -10.67
C GLY A 91 4.43 -1.65 -12.14
N ALA A 92 3.40 -1.81 -12.98
CA ALA A 92 3.42 -1.36 -14.36
C ALA A 92 3.46 0.18 -14.43
N SER A 93 2.63 0.87 -13.63
CA SER A 93 2.61 2.34 -13.54
C SER A 93 3.98 2.88 -13.14
N PHE A 94 4.66 2.24 -12.18
CA PHE A 94 5.99 2.65 -11.73
C PHE A 94 7.04 2.57 -12.84
N VAL A 95 7.14 1.43 -13.52
CA VAL A 95 8.12 1.24 -14.60
C VAL A 95 7.79 2.14 -15.81
N ALA A 96 6.51 2.25 -16.16
CA ALA A 96 6.06 3.11 -17.26
C ALA A 96 6.33 4.59 -16.96
N LEU A 97 6.15 5.04 -15.72
CA LEU A 97 6.47 6.41 -15.30
C LEU A 97 7.97 6.67 -15.39
N ALA A 98 8.80 5.77 -14.85
CA ALA A 98 10.25 5.90 -14.92
C ALA A 98 10.75 5.97 -16.38
N GLY A 99 10.30 5.04 -17.23
CA GLY A 99 10.66 5.03 -18.65
C GLY A 99 10.11 6.24 -19.41
N GLY A 100 8.84 6.57 -19.19
CA GLY A 100 8.17 7.69 -19.85
C GLY A 100 8.81 9.04 -19.54
N VAL A 101 9.22 9.27 -18.28
CA VAL A 101 9.97 10.47 -17.89
C VAL A 101 11.40 10.43 -18.42
N TYR A 102 12.06 9.27 -18.41
CA TYR A 102 13.42 9.13 -18.94
C TYR A 102 13.50 9.50 -20.43
N PHE A 103 12.54 9.04 -21.25
CA PHE A 103 12.52 9.32 -22.68
C PHE A 103 11.81 10.64 -23.05
N GLY A 104 10.71 10.96 -22.36
CA GLY A 104 9.81 12.07 -22.69
C GLY A 104 10.00 13.32 -21.83
N GLY A 105 10.91 13.31 -20.86
CA GLY A 105 11.22 14.45 -20.00
C GLY A 105 9.99 15.08 -19.35
N TYR A 106 10.02 16.40 -19.21
CA TYR A 106 8.92 17.15 -18.59
C TYR A 106 7.59 17.03 -19.35
N SER A 107 7.59 16.86 -20.67
CA SER A 107 6.34 16.72 -21.44
C SER A 107 5.53 15.47 -21.07
N TYR A 108 6.17 14.43 -20.55
CA TYR A 108 5.47 13.24 -20.05
C TYR A 108 4.61 13.55 -18.81
N MET A 109 4.88 14.66 -18.09
CA MET A 109 4.05 15.08 -16.94
C MET A 109 2.60 15.35 -17.34
N ALA A 110 2.32 15.76 -18.57
CA ALA A 110 0.95 15.95 -19.03
C ALA A 110 0.15 14.63 -19.00
N PHE A 111 0.77 13.52 -19.41
CA PHE A 111 0.16 12.19 -19.33
C PHE A 111 -0.04 11.75 -17.88
N LEU A 112 0.93 12.01 -17.00
CA LEU A 112 0.80 11.69 -15.58
C LEU A 112 -0.32 12.48 -14.90
N VAL A 113 -0.37 13.80 -15.10
CA VAL A 113 -1.42 14.65 -14.52
C VAL A 113 -2.79 14.27 -15.08
N GLY A 114 -2.89 14.00 -16.39
CA GLY A 114 -4.13 13.56 -17.01
C GLY A 114 -4.61 12.21 -16.47
N TRP A 115 -3.72 11.24 -16.33
CA TRP A 115 -4.04 9.92 -15.79
C TRP A 115 -4.45 9.99 -14.31
N THR A 116 -3.71 10.73 -13.48
CA THR A 116 -4.07 10.96 -12.07
C THR A 116 -5.41 11.70 -11.96
N GLY A 117 -5.65 12.69 -12.81
CA GLY A 117 -6.93 13.41 -12.87
C GLY A 117 -8.11 12.48 -13.19
N GLY A 118 -7.92 11.50 -14.07
CA GLY A 118 -8.91 10.46 -14.36
C GLY A 118 -9.32 9.63 -13.14
N TYR A 119 -8.42 9.36 -12.19
CA TYR A 119 -8.77 8.64 -10.95
C TYR A 119 -9.57 9.50 -9.95
N VAL A 120 -9.56 10.82 -10.09
CA VAL A 120 -10.27 11.75 -9.20
C VAL A 120 -11.63 12.18 -9.77
N LEU A 121 -11.76 12.23 -11.09
CA LEU A 121 -12.93 12.76 -11.80
C LEU A 121 -13.91 11.69 -12.28
N VAL A 122 -13.61 10.41 -12.08
CA VAL A 122 -14.46 9.26 -12.46
C VAL A 122 -15.31 8.80 -11.27
#